data_AF-C1D2Z9-F1
#
_entry.id   AF-C1D2Z9-F1
#
_cell.length_a   1.000
_cell.length_b   1.000
_cell.length_c   1.000
_cell.angle_alpha   90.00
_cell.angle_beta   90.00
_cell.angle_gamma   90.00
#
_symmetry.space_group_name_H-M   'P 1'
#
loop_
_entity.id
_entity.type
_entity.pdbx_description
1 polymer ?
#
loop_
_entity_poly.entity_id
_entity_poly.type
_entity_poly.pdbx_seq_one_letter_code
_entity_poly.pdbx_strand_id
1 'polypeptide(L)'
;MTYLQYHLVFIVPVLLVLAALTARRRGPVAGRYNTNDRWSWSWFWALPLVAAAYTTPWDNYLVFREVWSYPPDRVLGRLGYVPYEEYAFFFLQTLITGLLLLLLLRRGGPARIASRPELVRWGGAALLLGLAFIGALCLRQESTLYLGLILAWAMPVLAGQWAFGGDLLMGRARLFWTATLLPTVYLWLTDAYAITHGIWQISARYTTGLNLGPLPLEEMLFFLVTNLLVVTGLMLFLHPAALERLGRARPYLRPWLGFAALYLLAKIPVPLWPGGFPLLGMLSTVFLCLAALTYAAQRVGWGRALSLLLLGSGTGWLVEWVGSQTGLPFGHYSYQGAPAPTLLGVPLIVPLGWFAMTLVATLLSGGRAWLAGLLLVAWDLGLEPLMTSQGYWTWQDPHPLWSGAPLLNFVGWWGIGTALSWAFVRLAPGLQPAASALHPGQVYLVELLFLPGGLLLFGQPVAAGVTLVAMALVLSQTRRAV
;
A
#
# COMPACT_ATOMS: atom_id res chain seq x y z
N MET A 1 -17.51 22.17 -30.25
CA MET A 1 -16.05 21.90 -30.18
C MET A 1 -15.89 20.48 -29.69
N THR A 2 -15.08 19.64 -30.34
CA THR A 2 -14.74 18.30 -29.81
C THR A 2 -13.69 18.40 -28.71
N TYR A 3 -13.51 17.34 -27.93
CA TYR A 3 -12.49 17.30 -26.88
C TYR A 3 -11.06 17.42 -27.47
N LEU A 4 -10.79 16.77 -28.61
CA LEU A 4 -9.51 16.97 -29.30
C LEU A 4 -9.28 18.45 -29.68
N GLN A 5 -10.30 19.12 -30.21
CA GLN A 5 -10.20 20.55 -30.53
C GLN A 5 -9.91 21.38 -29.28
N TYR A 6 -10.54 21.06 -28.14
CA TYR A 6 -10.26 21.71 -26.86
C TYR A 6 -8.78 21.64 -26.50
N HIS A 7 -8.16 20.46 -26.60
CA HIS A 7 -6.72 20.31 -26.35
C HIS A 7 -5.87 21.16 -27.30
N LEU A 8 -6.20 21.16 -28.60
CA LEU A 8 -5.44 21.90 -29.60
C LEU A 8 -5.53 23.42 -29.42
N VAL A 9 -6.61 23.93 -28.87
CA VAL A 9 -6.84 25.37 -28.69
C VAL A 9 -6.35 25.88 -27.34
N PHE A 10 -6.60 25.13 -26.26
CA PHE A 10 -6.33 25.61 -24.90
C PHE A 10 -5.06 24.98 -24.31
N ILE A 11 -4.88 23.67 -24.45
CA ILE A 11 -3.83 22.97 -23.69
C ILE A 11 -2.49 22.96 -24.44
N VAL A 12 -2.48 22.52 -25.69
CA VAL A 12 -1.26 22.34 -26.50
C VAL A 12 -0.50 23.66 -26.72
N PRO A 13 -1.15 24.81 -27.01
CA PRO A 13 -0.41 26.07 -27.20
C PRO A 13 0.37 26.49 -25.94
N VAL A 14 -0.22 26.33 -24.76
CA VAL A 14 0.46 26.63 -23.48
C VAL A 14 1.67 25.71 -23.29
N LEU A 15 1.52 24.42 -23.57
CA LEU A 15 2.62 23.44 -23.52
C LEU A 15 3.76 23.85 -24.45
N LEU A 16 3.45 24.21 -25.70
CA LEU A 16 4.45 24.62 -26.70
C LEU A 16 5.20 25.88 -26.28
N VAL A 17 4.51 26.88 -25.72
CA VAL A 17 5.14 28.10 -25.19
C VAL A 17 6.10 27.77 -24.05
N LEU A 18 5.67 26.96 -23.08
CA LEU A 18 6.51 26.55 -21.95
C LEU A 18 7.71 25.70 -22.40
N ALA A 19 7.51 24.82 -23.38
CA ALA A 19 8.58 24.02 -23.98
C ALA A 19 9.59 24.93 -24.70
N ALA A 20 9.14 25.89 -25.49
CA ALA A 20 10.01 26.84 -26.19
C ALA A 20 10.81 27.72 -25.21
N LEU A 21 10.19 28.21 -24.15
CA LEU A 21 10.87 28.96 -23.07
C LEU A 21 11.89 28.11 -22.31
N THR A 22 11.66 26.80 -22.23
CA THR A 22 12.58 25.84 -21.58
C THR A 22 13.69 25.40 -22.53
N ALA A 23 13.44 25.34 -23.84
CA ALA A 23 14.45 25.08 -24.86
C ALA A 23 15.46 26.24 -24.95
N ARG A 24 14.99 27.49 -24.83
CA ARG A 24 15.84 28.71 -24.83
C ARG A 24 16.55 28.98 -23.51
N ARG A 25 16.59 28.01 -22.59
CA ARG A 25 17.19 28.20 -21.26
C ARG A 25 18.70 28.40 -21.34
N ARG A 26 19.24 29.13 -20.36
CA ARG A 26 20.68 29.16 -20.06
C ARG A 26 20.91 28.49 -18.70
N GLY A 27 21.87 27.57 -18.65
CA GLY A 27 22.19 26.79 -17.44
C GLY A 27 21.20 25.64 -17.17
N PRO A 28 21.25 25.07 -15.95
CA PRO A 28 20.43 23.91 -15.59
C PRO A 28 18.92 24.16 -15.69
N VAL A 29 18.14 23.12 -16.01
CA VAL A 29 16.69 23.18 -16.21
C VAL A 29 15.94 23.65 -14.97
N ALA A 30 16.38 23.23 -13.78
CA ALA A 30 15.88 23.68 -12.48
C ALA A 30 16.75 24.78 -11.84
N GLY A 31 17.72 25.31 -12.59
CA GLY A 31 18.69 26.33 -12.12
C GLY A 31 19.46 25.90 -10.87
N ARG A 32 19.55 26.82 -9.89
CA ARG A 32 20.28 26.56 -8.63
C ARG A 32 19.52 25.65 -7.66
N TYR A 33 18.27 25.31 -7.94
CA TYR A 33 17.50 24.40 -7.09
C TYR A 33 18.05 22.96 -7.21
N ASN A 34 18.33 22.53 -8.43
CA ASN A 34 19.02 21.28 -8.74
C ASN A 34 19.85 21.48 -10.02
N THR A 35 21.17 21.29 -9.93
CA THR A 35 22.11 21.48 -11.04
C THR A 35 22.26 20.24 -11.93
N ASN A 36 21.68 19.11 -11.54
CA ASN A 36 21.73 17.86 -12.29
C ASN A 36 20.58 17.78 -13.30
N ASP A 37 20.85 18.20 -14.55
CA ASP A 37 19.88 18.18 -15.63
C ASP A 37 19.38 16.79 -15.97
N ARG A 38 20.26 15.78 -15.98
CA ARG A 38 19.88 14.40 -16.30
C ARG A 38 18.86 13.88 -15.29
N TRP A 39 19.11 14.11 -14.00
CA TRP A 39 18.18 13.74 -12.93
C TRP A 39 16.85 14.50 -13.07
N SER A 40 16.93 15.80 -13.34
CA SER A 40 15.75 16.65 -13.46
C SER A 40 14.84 16.24 -14.61
N TRP A 41 15.42 15.97 -15.78
CA TRP A 41 14.68 15.47 -16.95
C TRP A 41 14.12 14.07 -16.73
N SER A 42 14.85 13.19 -16.05
CA SER A 42 14.39 11.82 -15.79
C SER A 42 13.08 11.84 -15.00
N TRP A 43 13.00 12.64 -13.93
CA TRP A 43 11.78 12.75 -13.13
C TRP A 43 10.69 13.58 -13.79
N PHE A 44 11.04 14.61 -14.57
CA PHE A 44 10.06 15.33 -15.38
C PHE A 44 9.34 14.40 -16.36
N TRP A 45 10.05 13.49 -17.04
CA TRP A 45 9.44 12.54 -17.98
C TRP A 45 8.80 11.33 -17.31
N ALA A 46 9.29 10.92 -16.14
CA ALA A 46 8.67 9.84 -15.38
C ALA A 46 7.32 10.24 -14.77
N LEU A 47 7.17 11.50 -14.36
CA LEU A 47 5.99 11.95 -13.60
C LEU A 47 4.66 11.84 -14.39
N PRO A 48 4.57 12.18 -15.68
CA PRO A 48 3.36 11.92 -16.48
C PRO A 48 2.97 10.44 -16.53
N LEU A 49 3.93 9.52 -16.56
CA LEU A 49 3.65 8.08 -16.55
C LEU A 49 3.09 7.65 -15.19
N VAL A 50 3.66 8.16 -14.10
CA VAL A 50 3.16 7.91 -12.73
C VAL A 50 1.75 8.48 -12.58
N ALA A 51 1.52 9.71 -13.05
CA ALA A 51 0.21 10.35 -13.02
C ALA A 51 -0.82 9.55 -13.83
N ALA A 52 -0.50 9.15 -15.06
CA ALA A 52 -1.39 8.35 -15.89
C ALA A 52 -1.73 7.00 -15.24
N ALA A 53 -0.73 6.29 -14.71
CA ALA A 53 -0.96 5.02 -14.02
C ALA A 53 -1.82 5.17 -12.75
N TYR A 54 -1.62 6.25 -11.98
CA TYR A 54 -2.35 6.51 -10.74
C TYR A 54 -3.78 6.98 -11.00
N THR A 55 -3.99 7.84 -12.01
CA THR A 55 -5.30 8.45 -12.30
C THR A 55 -6.23 7.53 -13.09
N THR A 56 -5.69 6.69 -13.98
CA THR A 56 -6.47 5.78 -14.85
C THR A 56 -7.60 5.01 -14.13
N PRO A 57 -7.35 4.28 -13.02
CA PRO A 57 -8.42 3.54 -12.35
C PRO A 57 -9.48 4.46 -11.72
N TRP A 58 -9.09 5.63 -11.23
CA TRP A 58 -9.98 6.59 -10.58
C TRP A 58 -10.91 7.26 -11.59
N ASP A 59 -10.37 7.73 -12.72
CA ASP A 59 -11.14 8.31 -13.82
C ASP A 59 -12.13 7.30 -14.43
N ASN A 60 -11.68 6.06 -14.68
CA ASN A 60 -12.58 5.02 -15.17
C ASN A 60 -13.73 4.75 -14.20
N TYR A 61 -13.45 4.78 -12.89
CA TYR A 61 -14.50 4.63 -11.89
C TYR A 61 -15.46 5.82 -11.88
N LEU A 62 -14.99 7.06 -12.01
CA LEU A 62 -15.85 8.24 -12.09
C LEU A 62 -16.79 8.20 -13.30
N VAL A 63 -16.26 7.88 -14.47
CA VAL A 63 -17.07 7.81 -15.70
C VAL A 63 -18.02 6.63 -15.66
N PHE A 64 -17.58 5.47 -15.13
CA PHE A 64 -18.45 4.32 -14.89
C PHE A 64 -19.62 4.65 -13.95
N ARG A 65 -19.37 5.46 -12.91
CA ARG A 65 -20.37 5.93 -11.94
C ARG A 65 -21.21 7.11 -12.46
N GLU A 66 -20.97 7.56 -13.70
CA GLU A 66 -21.65 8.69 -14.33
C GLU A 66 -21.49 10.01 -13.56
N VAL A 67 -20.38 10.16 -12.83
CA VAL A 67 -20.01 11.46 -12.22
C VAL A 67 -19.61 12.43 -13.33
N TRP A 68 -18.84 11.93 -14.28
CA TRP A 68 -18.50 12.60 -15.52
C TRP A 68 -19.15 11.90 -16.70
N SER A 69 -19.56 12.68 -17.69
CA SER A 69 -20.08 12.15 -18.95
C SER A 69 -19.60 12.96 -20.14
N TYR A 70 -19.42 12.27 -21.26
CA TYR A 70 -18.91 12.83 -22.51
C TYR A 70 -19.86 12.46 -23.63
N PRO A 71 -20.43 13.44 -24.36
CA PRO A 71 -21.27 13.14 -25.52
C PRO A 71 -20.47 12.36 -26.58
N PRO A 72 -21.05 11.30 -27.18
CA PRO A 72 -20.32 10.45 -28.13
C PRO A 72 -19.79 11.19 -29.36
N ASP A 73 -20.46 12.26 -29.79
CA ASP A 73 -20.06 13.12 -30.92
C ASP A 73 -18.91 14.09 -30.58
N ARG A 74 -18.55 14.20 -29.30
CA ARG A 74 -17.50 15.10 -28.82
C ARG A 74 -16.16 14.42 -28.62
N VAL A 75 -16.09 13.09 -28.69
CA VAL A 75 -14.89 12.29 -28.40
C VAL A 75 -14.54 11.37 -29.58
N LEU A 76 -13.26 11.12 -29.79
CA LEU A 76 -12.77 10.25 -30.88
C LEU A 76 -13.00 8.76 -30.61
N GLY A 77 -13.01 8.38 -29.33
CA GLY A 77 -13.15 7.00 -28.89
C GLY A 77 -12.79 6.87 -27.42
N ARG A 78 -12.89 5.65 -26.87
CA ARG A 78 -12.70 5.37 -25.44
C ARG A 78 -11.77 4.17 -25.24
N LEU A 79 -10.97 4.23 -24.18
CA LEU A 79 -10.25 3.09 -23.62
C LEU A 79 -10.83 2.79 -22.24
N GLY A 80 -11.52 1.66 -22.10
CA GLY A 80 -12.40 1.42 -20.95
C GLY A 80 -13.61 2.36 -21.02
N TYR A 81 -13.88 3.09 -19.94
CA TYR A 81 -14.98 4.06 -19.89
C TYR A 81 -14.57 5.47 -20.35
N VAL A 82 -13.27 5.76 -20.32
CA VAL A 82 -12.70 7.10 -20.43
C VAL A 82 -12.30 7.42 -21.88
N PRO A 83 -12.54 8.65 -22.40
CA PRO A 83 -12.10 9.07 -23.72
C PRO A 83 -10.58 9.08 -23.91
N TYR A 84 -10.08 8.82 -25.12
CA TYR A 84 -8.63 8.92 -25.42
C TYR A 84 -8.05 10.29 -25.09
N GLU A 85 -8.84 11.34 -25.27
CA GLU A 85 -8.46 12.72 -25.01
C GLU A 85 -8.25 12.98 -23.52
N GLU A 86 -8.98 12.31 -22.63
CA GLU A 86 -8.77 12.43 -21.18
C GLU A 86 -7.44 11.78 -20.76
N TYR A 87 -7.12 10.61 -21.32
CA TYR A 87 -5.77 10.03 -21.14
C TYR A 87 -4.68 10.99 -21.62
N ALA A 88 -4.87 11.65 -22.77
CA ALA A 88 -3.95 12.68 -23.24
C ALA A 88 -3.87 13.86 -22.26
N PHE A 89 -4.99 14.25 -21.65
CA PHE A 89 -5.03 15.31 -20.64
C PHE A 89 -4.13 15.00 -19.44
N PHE A 90 -4.09 13.75 -18.94
CA PHE A 90 -3.19 13.35 -17.85
C PHE A 90 -1.73 13.71 -18.14
N PHE A 91 -1.28 13.42 -19.36
CA PHE A 91 0.08 13.74 -19.80
C PHE A 91 0.25 15.25 -19.99
N LEU A 92 -0.66 15.88 -20.72
CA LEU A 92 -0.56 17.30 -21.08
C LEU A 92 -0.56 18.21 -19.84
N GLN A 93 -1.48 18.00 -18.91
CA GLN A 93 -1.54 18.75 -17.65
C GLN A 93 -0.22 18.59 -16.87
N THR A 94 0.25 17.36 -16.70
CA THR A 94 1.47 17.07 -15.94
C THR A 94 2.69 17.74 -16.57
N LEU A 95 2.80 17.73 -17.90
CA LEU A 95 3.87 18.39 -18.64
C LEU A 95 3.82 19.92 -18.51
N ILE A 96 2.63 20.53 -18.62
CA ILE A 96 2.45 21.98 -18.46
C ILE A 96 2.86 22.42 -17.06
N THR A 97 2.29 21.78 -16.03
CA THR A 97 2.57 22.11 -14.63
C THR A 97 4.04 21.84 -14.29
N GLY A 98 4.62 20.75 -14.79
CA GLY A 98 6.03 20.42 -14.63
C GLY A 98 6.98 21.45 -15.28
N LEU A 99 6.72 21.87 -16.52
CA LEU A 99 7.55 22.85 -17.23
C LEU A 99 7.44 24.24 -16.60
N LEU A 100 6.23 24.63 -16.18
CA LEU A 100 6.03 25.87 -15.44
C LEU A 100 6.82 25.85 -14.12
N LEU A 101 6.74 24.76 -13.36
CA LEU A 101 7.51 24.60 -12.14
C LEU A 101 9.03 24.70 -12.41
N LEU A 102 9.54 24.01 -13.42
CA LEU A 102 10.96 24.08 -13.80
C LEU A 102 11.39 25.51 -14.19
N LEU A 103 10.55 26.24 -14.93
CA LEU A 103 10.76 27.65 -15.26
C LEU A 103 10.85 28.52 -14.00
N LEU A 104 9.95 28.31 -13.04
CA LEU A 104 9.94 29.04 -11.78
C LEU A 104 11.15 28.68 -10.89
N LEU A 105 11.49 27.40 -10.76
CA LEU A 105 12.65 26.93 -9.99
C LEU A 105 13.96 27.53 -10.51
N ARG A 106 14.12 27.56 -11.84
CA ARG A 106 15.28 28.15 -12.52
C ARG A 106 15.47 29.63 -12.17
N ARG A 107 14.38 30.38 -12.00
CA ARG A 107 14.39 31.80 -11.62
C ARG A 107 14.41 32.03 -10.10
N GLY A 108 14.04 31.02 -9.31
CA GLY A 108 13.82 31.18 -7.87
C GLY A 108 15.10 31.12 -7.02
N GLY A 109 16.22 30.58 -7.51
CA GLY A 109 17.48 30.39 -6.76
C GLY A 109 17.63 29.01 -6.09
N PRO A 110 18.48 28.85 -5.05
CA PRO A 110 18.79 27.54 -4.42
C PRO A 110 17.72 27.00 -3.47
N ALA A 111 17.64 25.67 -3.35
CA ALA A 111 16.72 24.99 -2.43
C ALA A 111 16.82 25.51 -0.97
N ARG A 112 15.71 25.49 -0.24
CA ARG A 112 15.58 26.01 1.13
C ARG A 112 14.67 25.11 1.95
N ILE A 113 14.85 25.13 3.27
CA ILE A 113 14.03 24.39 4.24
C ILE A 113 13.22 25.41 5.06
N ALA A 114 11.98 25.05 5.42
CA ALA A 114 11.12 25.87 6.27
C ALA A 114 11.72 26.10 7.67
N SER A 115 11.36 27.21 8.31
CA SER A 115 11.86 27.58 9.64
C SER A 115 11.39 26.66 10.78
N ARG A 116 10.25 25.96 10.59
CA ARG A 116 9.69 25.00 11.56
C ARG A 116 9.47 23.63 10.90
N PRO A 117 10.53 22.84 10.63
CA PRO A 117 10.44 21.64 9.81
C PRO A 117 9.45 20.60 10.32
N GLU A 118 9.55 20.22 11.60
CA GLU A 118 8.71 19.16 12.17
C GLU A 118 7.23 19.55 12.22
N LEU A 119 6.92 20.79 12.61
CA LEU A 119 5.55 21.29 12.62
C LEU A 119 4.94 21.32 11.21
N VAL A 120 5.70 21.76 10.21
CA VAL A 120 5.21 21.82 8.83
C VAL A 120 4.94 20.42 8.29
N ARG A 121 5.86 19.47 8.53
CA ARG A 121 5.73 18.09 8.05
C ARG A 121 4.56 17.39 8.72
N TRP A 122 4.58 17.28 10.05
CA TRP A 122 3.59 16.48 10.77
C TRP A 122 2.26 17.18 10.92
N GLY A 123 2.24 18.50 11.12
CA GLY A 123 1.00 19.28 11.16
C GLY A 123 0.28 19.27 9.81
N GLY A 124 1.01 19.45 8.71
CA GLY A 124 0.42 19.37 7.37
C GLY A 124 -0.03 17.95 6.99
N ALA A 125 0.76 16.93 7.34
CA ALA A 125 0.36 15.54 7.12
C ALA A 125 -0.90 15.18 7.93
N ALA A 126 -1.00 15.60 9.19
CA ALA A 126 -2.19 15.39 10.01
C ALA A 126 -3.42 16.09 9.43
N LEU A 127 -3.28 17.33 8.94
CA LEU A 127 -4.35 18.05 8.25
C LEU A 127 -4.83 17.29 7.00
N LEU A 128 -3.91 16.85 6.16
CA LEU A 128 -4.22 16.09 4.93
C LEU A 128 -4.88 14.74 5.26
N LEU A 129 -4.43 14.04 6.30
CA LEU A 129 -5.10 12.82 6.77
C LEU A 129 -6.52 13.09 7.30
N GLY A 130 -6.73 14.23 7.98
CA GLY A 130 -8.06 14.69 8.38
C GLY A 130 -8.97 14.91 7.17
N LEU A 131 -8.46 15.54 6.10
CA LEU A 131 -9.19 15.71 4.85
C LEU A 131 -9.47 14.37 4.16
N ALA A 132 -8.52 13.42 4.19
CA ALA A 132 -8.74 12.07 3.67
C ALA A 132 -9.87 11.34 4.42
N PHE A 133 -9.89 11.47 5.75
CA PHE A 133 -10.95 10.92 6.59
C PHE A 133 -12.32 11.53 6.26
N ILE A 134 -12.39 12.86 6.11
CA ILE A 134 -13.61 13.53 5.64
C ILE A 134 -14.03 12.99 4.26
N GLY A 135 -13.08 12.81 3.34
CA GLY A 135 -13.32 12.19 2.05
C GLY A 135 -13.95 10.81 2.16
N ALA A 136 -13.43 9.95 3.03
CA ALA A 136 -13.98 8.63 3.30
C ALA A 136 -15.42 8.69 3.87
N LEU A 137 -15.74 9.69 4.68
CA LEU A 137 -17.11 9.92 5.14
C LEU A 137 -18.03 10.38 4.01
N CYS A 138 -17.56 11.27 3.12
CA CYS A 138 -18.29 11.74 1.93
C CYS A 138 -18.63 10.61 0.95
N LEU A 139 -17.81 9.55 0.86
CA LEU A 139 -18.09 8.38 0.02
C LEU A 139 -19.37 7.62 0.42
N ARG A 140 -19.93 7.89 1.60
CA ARG A 140 -21.16 7.24 2.10
C ARG A 140 -22.45 7.85 1.52
N GLN A 141 -22.37 9.01 0.87
CA GLN A 141 -23.53 9.74 0.36
C GLN A 141 -23.32 10.07 -1.13
N GLU A 142 -24.38 9.91 -1.94
CA GLU A 142 -24.30 10.19 -3.38
C GLU A 142 -23.97 11.65 -3.65
N SER A 143 -24.64 12.60 -2.98
CA SER A 143 -24.44 14.06 -3.16
C SER A 143 -23.03 14.55 -2.82
N THR A 144 -22.21 13.74 -2.17
CA THR A 144 -20.81 14.08 -1.86
C THR A 144 -19.83 13.08 -2.45
N LEU A 145 -20.29 12.20 -3.34
CA LEU A 145 -19.48 11.11 -3.88
C LEU A 145 -18.26 11.66 -4.63
N TYR A 146 -18.43 12.69 -5.45
CA TYR A 146 -17.32 13.25 -6.22
C TYR A 146 -16.26 13.87 -5.30
N LEU A 147 -16.68 14.68 -4.33
CA LEU A 147 -15.80 15.25 -3.30
C LEU A 147 -15.06 14.15 -2.51
N GLY A 148 -15.80 13.12 -2.11
CA GLY A 148 -15.26 11.97 -1.39
C GLY A 148 -14.20 11.23 -2.20
N LEU A 149 -14.44 11.03 -3.49
CA LEU A 149 -13.49 10.38 -4.40
C LEU A 149 -12.21 11.21 -4.57
N ILE A 150 -12.29 12.54 -4.67
CA ILE A 150 -11.08 13.39 -4.73
C ILE A 150 -10.29 13.29 -3.43
N LEU A 151 -10.95 13.51 -2.29
CA LEU A 151 -10.28 13.62 -1.00
C LEU A 151 -9.72 12.28 -0.52
N ALA A 152 -10.52 11.20 -0.56
CA ALA A 152 -10.09 9.88 -0.10
C ALA A 152 -8.99 9.28 -0.98
N TRP A 153 -8.95 9.64 -2.27
CA TRP A 153 -7.93 9.15 -3.20
C TRP A 153 -6.62 9.93 -3.11
N ALA A 154 -6.67 11.27 -3.14
CA ALA A 154 -5.46 12.07 -3.30
C ALA A 154 -4.81 12.48 -1.97
N MET A 155 -5.61 12.77 -0.93
CA MET A 155 -5.08 13.31 0.33
C MET A 155 -4.15 12.34 1.07
N PRO A 156 -4.36 11.01 1.09
CA PRO A 156 -3.38 10.09 1.70
C PRO A 156 -2.00 10.15 1.03
N VAL A 157 -1.95 10.27 -0.31
CA VAL A 157 -0.69 10.39 -1.05
C VAL A 157 -0.01 11.71 -0.73
N LEU A 158 -0.76 12.82 -0.76
CA LEU A 158 -0.24 14.13 -0.38
C LEU A 158 0.24 14.13 1.08
N ALA A 159 -0.48 13.49 2.00
CA ALA A 159 -0.08 13.39 3.40
C ALA A 159 1.27 12.67 3.56
N GLY A 160 1.48 11.57 2.84
CA GLY A 160 2.75 10.86 2.83
C GLY A 160 3.90 11.71 2.26
N GLN A 161 3.67 12.39 1.13
CA GLN A 161 4.63 13.33 0.54
C GLN A 161 4.95 14.50 1.49
N TRP A 162 3.93 15.01 2.18
CA TRP A 162 4.07 16.14 3.12
C TRP A 162 4.80 15.74 4.40
N ALA A 163 4.51 14.56 4.95
CA ALA A 163 5.25 13.99 6.06
C ALA A 163 6.73 13.78 5.69
N PHE A 164 7.00 13.37 4.45
CA PHE A 164 8.36 13.17 3.96
C PHE A 164 9.14 14.48 3.78
N GLY A 165 8.53 15.52 3.19
CA GLY A 165 9.26 16.73 2.79
C GLY A 165 8.45 18.02 2.69
N GLY A 166 7.32 18.16 3.38
CA GLY A 166 6.53 19.39 3.38
C GLY A 166 7.31 20.64 3.80
N ASP A 167 8.29 20.48 4.70
CA ASP A 167 9.23 21.53 5.08
C ASP A 167 10.18 21.96 3.94
N LEU A 168 10.54 21.03 3.06
CA LEU A 168 11.36 21.29 1.87
C LEU A 168 10.58 22.06 0.81
N LEU A 169 9.26 21.80 0.71
CA LEU A 169 8.35 22.54 -0.17
C LEU A 169 8.13 23.96 0.35
N MET A 170 7.78 24.07 1.64
CA MET A 170 7.45 25.36 2.28
C MET A 170 8.66 26.26 2.49
N GLY A 171 9.89 25.74 2.39
CA GLY A 171 11.09 26.57 2.26
C GLY A 171 11.06 27.52 1.05
N ARG A 172 10.17 27.25 0.08
CA ARG A 172 9.86 28.13 -1.06
C ARG A 172 8.35 28.27 -1.29
N ALA A 173 7.59 28.53 -0.24
CA ALA A 173 6.12 28.59 -0.28
C ALA A 173 5.54 29.45 -1.42
N ARG A 174 6.08 30.66 -1.67
CA ARG A 174 5.59 31.51 -2.77
C ARG A 174 5.73 30.84 -4.13
N LEU A 175 6.87 30.19 -4.39
CA LEU A 175 7.11 29.48 -5.64
C LEU A 175 6.21 28.26 -5.76
N PHE A 176 6.11 27.46 -4.69
CA PHE A 176 5.25 26.29 -4.61
C PHE A 176 3.80 26.65 -4.95
N TRP A 177 3.21 27.63 -4.24
CA TRP A 177 1.83 28.04 -4.49
C TRP A 177 1.64 28.70 -5.86
N THR A 178 2.63 29.43 -6.37
CA THR A 178 2.56 29.99 -7.73
C THR A 178 2.54 28.89 -8.79
N ALA A 179 3.39 27.87 -8.64
CA ALA A 179 3.47 26.73 -9.56
C ALA A 179 2.19 25.88 -9.52
N THR A 180 1.50 25.82 -8.39
CA THR A 180 0.23 25.09 -8.24
C THR A 180 -0.97 25.90 -8.73
N LEU A 181 -1.12 27.15 -8.25
CA LEU A 181 -2.33 27.94 -8.47
C LEU A 181 -2.44 28.48 -9.90
N LEU A 182 -1.33 28.83 -10.55
CA LEU A 182 -1.37 29.38 -11.91
C LEU A 182 -1.97 28.39 -12.93
N PRO A 183 -1.51 27.13 -13.04
CA PRO A 183 -2.13 26.17 -13.94
C PRO A 183 -3.52 25.76 -13.45
N THR A 184 -3.76 25.73 -12.14
CA THR A 184 -5.10 25.43 -11.58
C THR A 184 -6.15 26.44 -12.04
N VAL A 185 -5.88 27.73 -11.85
CA VAL A 185 -6.79 28.80 -12.28
C VAL A 185 -6.96 28.80 -13.80
N TYR A 186 -5.88 28.57 -14.55
CA TYR A 186 -5.98 28.45 -16.01
C TYR A 186 -6.95 27.32 -16.41
N LEU A 187 -6.81 26.14 -15.80
CA LEU A 187 -7.66 24.98 -16.08
C LEU A 187 -9.11 25.21 -15.64
N TRP A 188 -9.35 25.91 -14.52
CA TRP A 188 -10.70 26.32 -14.14
C TRP A 188 -11.35 27.14 -15.25
N LEU A 189 -10.66 28.15 -15.79
CA LEU A 189 -11.22 29.02 -16.83
C LEU A 189 -11.55 28.25 -18.11
N THR A 190 -10.69 27.33 -18.53
CA THR A 190 -10.90 26.54 -19.76
C THR A 190 -11.94 25.43 -19.56
N ASP A 191 -12.00 24.84 -18.36
CA ASP A 191 -13.00 23.84 -18.00
C ASP A 191 -14.41 24.45 -17.88
N ALA A 192 -14.53 25.64 -17.28
CA ALA A 192 -15.78 26.41 -17.27
C ALA A 192 -16.32 26.64 -18.69
N TYR A 193 -15.43 26.94 -19.64
CA TYR A 193 -15.79 27.06 -21.04
C TYR A 193 -16.27 25.72 -21.62
N ALA A 194 -15.55 24.63 -21.37
CA ALA A 194 -15.86 23.31 -21.88
C ALA A 194 -17.20 22.75 -21.38
N ILE A 195 -17.50 22.89 -20.08
CA ILE A 195 -18.79 22.51 -19.49
C ILE A 195 -19.92 23.33 -20.13
N THR A 196 -19.74 24.65 -20.24
CA THR A 196 -20.76 25.55 -20.83
C THR A 196 -21.08 25.19 -22.29
N HIS A 197 -20.11 24.67 -23.04
CA HIS A 197 -20.28 24.27 -24.45
C HIS A 197 -20.61 22.77 -24.60
N GLY A 198 -20.83 22.06 -23.49
CA GLY A 198 -21.20 20.65 -23.48
C GLY A 198 -20.15 19.74 -24.12
N ILE A 199 -18.85 20.03 -23.94
CA ILE A 199 -17.78 19.12 -24.35
C ILE A 199 -17.75 17.90 -23.41
N TRP A 200 -17.95 18.15 -22.12
CA TRP A 200 -18.26 17.17 -21.08
C TRP A 200 -19.25 17.77 -20.09
N GLN A 201 -19.82 16.93 -19.24
CA GLN A 201 -20.80 17.31 -18.23
C GLN A 201 -20.49 16.65 -16.89
N ILE A 202 -20.71 17.41 -15.81
CA ILE A 202 -20.56 16.94 -14.43
C ILE A 202 -21.95 16.72 -13.84
N SER A 203 -22.17 15.56 -13.23
CA SER A 203 -23.47 15.19 -12.68
C SER A 203 -23.79 15.95 -11.39
N ALA A 204 -24.88 16.73 -11.42
CA ALA A 204 -25.39 17.44 -10.24
C ALA A 204 -25.80 16.49 -9.09
N ARG A 205 -26.09 15.22 -9.40
CA ARG A 205 -26.45 14.19 -8.41
C ARG A 205 -25.28 13.86 -7.47
N TYR A 206 -24.05 13.91 -7.99
CA TYR A 206 -22.87 13.43 -7.27
C TYR A 206 -21.98 14.55 -6.70
N THR A 207 -22.41 15.80 -6.87
CA THR A 207 -21.76 17.03 -6.39
C THR A 207 -22.53 17.66 -5.24
N THR A 208 -21.83 18.40 -4.38
CA THR A 208 -22.39 19.13 -3.22
C THR A 208 -23.36 20.24 -3.61
N GLY A 209 -23.38 20.67 -4.88
CA GLY A 209 -24.18 21.78 -5.37
C GLY A 209 -23.54 23.16 -5.16
N LEU A 210 -22.34 23.22 -4.58
CA LEU A 210 -21.57 24.45 -4.47
C LEU A 210 -20.86 24.73 -5.81
N ASN A 211 -21.26 25.79 -6.50
CA ASN A 211 -20.74 26.12 -7.83
C ASN A 211 -20.20 27.56 -7.89
N LEU A 212 -19.17 27.78 -8.70
CA LEU A 212 -18.72 29.09 -9.15
C LEU A 212 -18.99 29.21 -10.66
N GLY A 213 -20.13 29.83 -11.01
CA GLY A 213 -20.60 29.81 -12.40
C GLY A 213 -20.91 28.37 -12.85
N PRO A 214 -20.39 27.91 -14.00
CA PRO A 214 -20.63 26.54 -14.47
C PRO A 214 -19.77 25.48 -13.77
N LEU A 215 -18.81 25.88 -12.92
CA LEU A 215 -17.85 24.97 -12.27
C LEU A 215 -18.33 24.52 -10.89
N PRO A 216 -18.47 23.20 -10.66
CA PRO A 216 -18.60 22.66 -9.31
C PRO A 216 -17.34 22.85 -8.48
N LEU A 217 -17.51 23.00 -7.16
CA LEU A 217 -16.41 23.05 -6.18
C LEU A 217 -15.49 21.84 -6.31
N GLU A 218 -16.06 20.66 -6.54
CA GLU A 218 -15.32 19.42 -6.72
C GLU A 218 -14.40 19.48 -7.94
N GLU A 219 -14.87 20.04 -9.05
CA GLU A 219 -14.07 20.20 -10.27
C GLU A 219 -12.92 21.20 -10.04
N MET A 220 -13.21 22.29 -9.33
CA MET A 220 -12.19 23.25 -8.92
C MET A 220 -11.12 22.58 -8.04
N LEU A 221 -11.56 21.76 -7.08
CA LEU A 221 -10.68 21.02 -6.18
C LEU A 221 -9.89 19.95 -6.93
N PHE A 222 -10.48 19.26 -7.90
CA PHE A 222 -9.82 18.26 -8.73
C PHE A 222 -8.58 18.83 -9.42
N PHE A 223 -8.69 19.97 -10.12
CA PHE A 223 -7.54 20.61 -10.75
C PHE A 223 -6.50 21.13 -9.73
N LEU A 224 -6.96 21.64 -8.57
CA LEU A 224 -6.04 22.06 -7.52
C LEU A 224 -5.21 20.88 -6.99
N VAL A 225 -5.87 19.77 -6.71
CA VAL A 225 -5.28 18.59 -6.09
C VAL A 225 -4.35 17.85 -7.06
N THR A 226 -4.74 17.71 -8.32
CA THR A 226 -3.87 17.12 -9.35
C THR A 226 -2.61 17.96 -9.56
N ASN A 227 -2.73 19.30 -9.59
CA ASN A 227 -1.55 20.18 -9.65
C ASN A 227 -0.70 20.13 -8.36
N LEU A 228 -1.32 20.00 -7.18
CA LEU A 228 -0.59 19.79 -5.92
C LEU A 228 0.24 18.51 -5.96
N LEU A 229 -0.31 17.40 -6.46
CA LEU A 229 0.39 16.12 -6.60
C LEU A 229 1.60 16.26 -7.53
N VAL A 230 1.43 16.92 -8.69
CA VAL A 230 2.51 17.14 -9.67
C VAL A 230 3.61 18.04 -9.09
N VAL A 231 3.24 19.20 -8.54
CA VAL A 231 4.21 20.17 -8.00
C VAL A 231 4.95 19.58 -6.80
N THR A 232 4.23 18.95 -5.87
CA THR A 232 4.81 18.31 -4.69
C THR A 232 5.76 17.19 -5.10
N GLY A 233 5.31 16.27 -5.96
CA GLY A 233 6.11 15.15 -6.44
C GLY A 233 7.40 15.62 -7.11
N LEU A 234 7.30 16.51 -8.10
CA LEU A 234 8.47 16.97 -8.84
C LEU A 234 9.43 17.77 -7.94
N MET A 235 8.94 18.69 -7.10
CA MET A 235 9.82 19.43 -6.18
C MET A 235 10.58 18.51 -5.22
N LEU A 236 9.92 17.48 -4.65
CA LEU A 236 10.57 16.52 -3.76
C LEU A 236 11.64 15.69 -4.50
N PHE A 237 11.38 15.20 -5.71
CA PHE A 237 12.38 14.48 -6.48
C PHE A 237 13.61 15.33 -6.84
N LEU A 238 13.41 16.64 -6.99
CA LEU A 238 14.48 17.57 -7.34
C LEU A 238 15.21 18.15 -6.11
N HIS A 239 14.64 18.07 -4.91
CA HIS A 239 15.23 18.68 -3.72
C HIS A 239 16.45 17.88 -3.20
N PRO A 240 17.63 18.48 -3.00
CA PRO A 240 18.83 17.75 -2.56
C PRO A 240 18.65 17.08 -1.20
N ALA A 241 18.09 17.78 -0.21
CA ALA A 241 17.81 17.20 1.11
C ALA A 241 16.78 16.05 1.08
N ALA A 242 15.89 15.99 0.08
CA ALA A 242 14.97 14.87 -0.07
C ALA A 242 15.72 13.61 -0.51
N LEU A 243 16.72 13.75 -1.39
CA LEU A 243 17.58 12.63 -1.79
C LEU A 243 18.42 12.11 -0.62
N GLU A 244 18.94 13.00 0.22
CA GLU A 244 19.63 12.61 1.46
C GLU A 244 18.70 11.87 2.43
N ARG A 245 17.47 12.38 2.62
CA ARG A 245 16.44 11.72 3.44
C ARG A 245 16.11 10.34 2.89
N LEU A 246 15.94 10.20 1.58
CA LEU A 246 15.69 8.92 0.93
C LEU A 246 16.85 7.95 1.17
N GLY A 247 18.09 8.42 1.09
CA GLY A 247 19.29 7.64 1.42
C GLY A 247 19.26 7.11 2.86
N ARG A 248 18.91 7.96 3.83
CA ARG A 248 18.74 7.57 5.25
C ARG A 248 17.54 6.65 5.47
N ALA A 249 16.48 6.81 4.67
CA ALA A 249 15.27 6.00 4.73
C ALA A 249 15.42 4.64 4.03
N ARG A 250 16.40 4.47 3.14
CA ARG A 250 16.61 3.26 2.33
C ARG A 250 16.61 1.95 3.13
N PRO A 251 17.20 1.86 4.35
CA PRO A 251 17.09 0.64 5.16
C PRO A 251 15.65 0.27 5.55
N TYR A 252 14.75 1.26 5.64
CA TYR A 252 13.33 1.08 5.96
C TYR A 252 12.46 0.84 4.72
N LEU A 253 12.98 1.12 3.51
CA LEU A 253 12.31 0.86 2.24
C LEU A 253 12.60 -0.54 1.68
N ARG A 254 13.08 -1.46 2.52
CA ARG A 254 13.31 -2.85 2.13
C ARG A 254 11.96 -3.51 1.81
N PRO A 255 11.82 -4.27 0.71
CA PRO A 255 10.53 -4.86 0.31
C PRO A 255 9.83 -5.63 1.43
N TRP A 256 10.59 -6.39 2.22
CA TRP A 256 10.01 -7.17 3.32
C TRP A 256 9.38 -6.33 4.43
N LEU A 257 9.87 -5.11 4.68
CA LEU A 257 9.23 -4.19 5.64
C LEU A 257 7.90 -3.68 5.10
N GLY A 258 7.82 -3.39 3.80
CA GLY A 258 6.57 -3.02 3.14
C GLY A 258 5.54 -4.13 3.22
N PHE A 259 5.93 -5.37 2.90
CA PHE A 259 5.03 -6.52 3.03
C PHE A 259 4.66 -6.84 4.49
N ALA A 260 5.58 -6.70 5.44
CA ALA A 260 5.26 -6.84 6.87
C ALA A 260 4.26 -5.75 7.34
N ALA A 261 4.39 -4.52 6.86
CA ALA A 261 3.41 -3.46 7.14
C ALA A 261 2.04 -3.79 6.53
N LEU A 262 1.99 -4.24 5.27
CA LEU A 262 0.75 -4.66 4.61
C LEU A 262 0.08 -5.84 5.31
N TYR A 263 0.87 -6.80 5.82
CA TYR A 263 0.37 -7.89 6.66
C TYR A 263 -0.40 -7.37 7.88
N LEU A 264 0.15 -6.39 8.60
CA LEU A 264 -0.49 -5.80 9.78
C LEU A 264 -1.71 -4.95 9.40
N LEU A 265 -1.59 -4.15 8.35
CA LEU A 265 -2.68 -3.30 7.86
C LEU A 265 -3.88 -4.11 7.39
N ALA A 266 -3.67 -5.27 6.76
CA ALA A 266 -4.74 -6.16 6.32
C ALA A 266 -5.63 -6.67 7.47
N LYS A 267 -5.13 -6.65 8.72
CA LYS A 267 -5.87 -7.10 9.90
C LYS A 267 -6.74 -6.03 10.53
N ILE A 268 -6.44 -4.75 10.31
CA ILE A 268 -7.17 -3.63 10.93
C ILE A 268 -8.67 -3.62 10.52
N PRO A 269 -9.05 -3.85 9.25
CA PRO A 269 -10.45 -3.83 8.85
C PRO A 269 -11.26 -5.04 9.32
N VAL A 270 -10.61 -6.13 9.77
CA VAL A 270 -11.27 -7.40 10.08
C VAL A 270 -12.47 -7.26 11.04
N PRO A 271 -12.36 -6.56 12.19
CA PRO A 271 -13.50 -6.39 13.10
C PRO A 271 -14.65 -5.56 12.51
N LEU A 272 -14.36 -4.74 11.50
CA LEU A 272 -15.31 -3.82 10.87
C LEU A 272 -15.94 -4.40 9.59
N TRP A 273 -15.37 -5.47 9.03
CA TRP A 273 -15.85 -6.11 7.82
C TRP A 273 -15.78 -7.65 7.91
N PRO A 274 -16.69 -8.29 8.67
CA PRO A 274 -16.68 -9.74 8.84
C PRO A 274 -16.76 -10.53 7.52
N GLY A 275 -17.56 -10.06 6.55
CA GLY A 275 -17.67 -10.70 5.23
C GLY A 275 -16.38 -10.64 4.40
N GLY A 276 -15.46 -9.72 4.71
CA GLY A 276 -14.15 -9.61 4.08
C GLY A 276 -13.07 -10.49 4.71
N PHE A 277 -13.38 -11.20 5.81
CA PHE A 277 -12.40 -11.98 6.56
C PHE A 277 -11.61 -13.00 5.71
N PRO A 278 -12.23 -13.79 4.80
CA PRO A 278 -11.47 -14.71 3.93
C PRO A 278 -10.45 -14.02 3.04
N LEU A 279 -10.84 -12.91 2.41
CA LEU A 279 -9.96 -12.13 1.54
C LEU A 279 -8.82 -11.50 2.33
N LEU A 280 -9.13 -10.86 3.46
CA LEU A 280 -8.15 -10.20 4.31
C LEU A 280 -7.18 -11.22 4.95
N GLY A 281 -7.67 -12.38 5.36
CA GLY A 281 -6.86 -13.49 5.88
C GLY A 281 -5.86 -13.98 4.83
N MET A 282 -6.33 -14.25 3.60
CA MET A 282 -5.48 -14.66 2.49
C MET A 282 -4.45 -13.60 2.12
N LEU A 283 -4.88 -12.33 1.95
CA LEU A 283 -3.98 -11.21 1.66
C LEU A 283 -2.92 -11.05 2.75
N SER A 284 -3.31 -11.12 4.03
CA SER A 284 -2.36 -11.03 5.14
C SER A 284 -1.31 -12.15 5.03
N THR A 285 -1.72 -13.39 4.81
CA THR A 285 -0.79 -14.52 4.73
C THR A 285 0.13 -14.42 3.52
N VAL A 286 -0.38 -13.97 2.37
CA VAL A 286 0.43 -13.67 1.18
C VAL A 286 1.47 -12.59 1.50
N PHE A 287 1.08 -11.50 2.16
CA PHE A 287 2.01 -10.45 2.56
C PHE A 287 3.06 -10.97 3.56
N LEU A 288 2.69 -11.80 4.53
CA LEU A 288 3.66 -12.42 5.44
C LEU A 288 4.65 -13.33 4.69
N CYS A 289 4.16 -14.11 3.73
CA CYS A 289 4.97 -14.96 2.87
C CYS A 289 5.93 -14.15 1.99
N LEU A 290 5.46 -13.06 1.37
CA LEU A 290 6.30 -12.15 0.58
C LEU A 290 7.33 -11.42 1.45
N ALA A 291 6.97 -11.06 2.69
CA ALA A 291 7.92 -10.49 3.65
C ALA A 291 9.02 -11.50 3.99
N ALA A 292 8.65 -12.74 4.32
CA ALA A 292 9.57 -13.83 4.58
C ALA A 292 10.49 -14.12 3.37
N LEU A 293 9.92 -14.25 2.18
CA LEU A 293 10.64 -14.55 0.94
C LEU A 293 11.64 -13.45 0.56
N THR A 294 11.19 -12.18 0.55
CA THR A 294 12.05 -11.05 0.17
C THR A 294 13.13 -10.78 1.21
N TYR A 295 12.87 -11.04 2.49
CA TYR A 295 13.91 -11.03 3.52
C TYR A 295 14.94 -12.13 3.27
N ALA A 296 14.51 -13.37 3.05
CA ALA A 296 15.41 -14.48 2.75
C ALA A 296 16.23 -14.21 1.49
N ALA A 297 15.62 -13.69 0.42
CA ALA A 297 16.31 -13.32 -0.81
C ALA A 297 17.37 -12.24 -0.58
N GLN A 298 17.07 -11.26 0.27
CA GLN A 298 18.03 -10.22 0.66
C GLN A 298 19.23 -10.78 1.45
N ARG A 299 19.03 -11.82 2.28
CA ARG A 299 20.06 -12.39 3.16
C ARG A 299 20.91 -13.46 2.48
N VAL A 300 20.29 -14.34 1.70
CA VAL A 300 20.93 -15.55 1.16
C VAL A 300 20.78 -15.72 -0.35
N GLY A 301 20.19 -14.74 -1.05
CA GLY A 301 19.96 -14.76 -2.49
C GLY A 301 18.67 -15.47 -2.91
N TRP A 302 18.16 -15.16 -4.11
CA TRP A 302 16.88 -15.66 -4.61
C TRP A 302 16.83 -17.20 -4.74
N GLY A 303 17.89 -17.85 -5.22
CA GLY A 303 17.90 -19.31 -5.39
C GLY A 303 17.66 -20.07 -4.08
N ARG A 304 18.37 -19.69 -3.01
CA ARG A 304 18.17 -20.28 -1.68
C ARG A 304 16.82 -19.89 -1.10
N ALA A 305 16.40 -18.63 -1.23
CA ALA A 305 15.11 -18.17 -0.73
C ALA A 305 13.92 -18.93 -1.36
N LEU A 306 13.96 -19.17 -2.68
CA LEU A 306 12.97 -19.97 -3.38
C LEU A 306 13.02 -21.45 -2.95
N SER A 307 14.21 -21.98 -2.67
CA SER A 307 14.35 -23.34 -2.13
C SER A 307 13.70 -23.47 -0.75
N LEU A 308 13.87 -22.48 0.13
CA LEU A 308 13.19 -22.44 1.43
C LEU A 308 11.67 -22.33 1.29
N LEU A 309 11.18 -21.51 0.34
CA LEU A 309 9.76 -21.39 0.03
C LEU A 309 9.18 -22.73 -0.42
N LEU A 310 9.81 -23.37 -1.40
CA LEU A 310 9.38 -24.68 -1.90
C LEU A 310 9.43 -25.75 -0.82
N LEU A 311 10.47 -25.76 0.02
CA LEU A 311 10.58 -26.70 1.12
C LEU A 311 9.47 -26.46 2.16
N GLY A 312 9.30 -25.22 2.63
CA GLY A 312 8.32 -24.87 3.66
C GLY A 312 6.88 -25.07 3.19
N SER A 313 6.52 -24.47 2.05
CA SER A 313 5.16 -24.57 1.51
C SER A 313 4.87 -25.93 0.90
N GLY A 314 5.84 -26.58 0.26
CA GLY A 314 5.67 -27.92 -0.29
C GLY A 314 5.51 -28.98 0.80
N THR A 315 6.35 -28.93 1.86
CA THR A 315 6.19 -29.83 3.01
C THR A 315 4.88 -29.54 3.73
N GLY A 316 4.57 -28.27 3.99
CA GLY A 316 3.32 -27.86 4.62
C GLY A 316 2.09 -28.36 3.86
N TRP A 317 2.05 -28.16 2.55
CA TRP A 317 0.96 -28.71 1.73
C TRP A 317 0.88 -30.23 1.80
N LEU A 318 2.02 -30.93 1.69
CA LEU A 318 2.05 -32.39 1.70
C LEU A 318 1.53 -32.96 3.02
N VAL A 319 2.00 -32.44 4.16
CA VAL A 319 1.58 -32.95 5.48
C VAL A 319 0.12 -32.65 5.77
N GLU A 320 -0.40 -31.51 5.30
CA GLU A 320 -1.82 -31.14 5.46
C GLU A 320 -2.73 -31.96 4.55
N TRP A 321 -2.28 -32.24 3.32
CA TRP A 321 -3.02 -33.10 2.42
C TRP A 321 -3.08 -34.52 2.99
N VAL A 322 -1.94 -35.10 3.37
CA VAL A 322 -1.89 -36.43 4.02
C VAL A 322 -2.69 -36.42 5.32
N GLY A 323 -2.59 -35.38 6.14
CA GLY A 323 -3.35 -35.20 7.39
C GLY A 323 -4.84 -35.23 7.18
N SER A 324 -5.36 -34.44 6.23
CA SER A 324 -6.80 -34.40 5.92
C SER A 324 -7.37 -35.72 5.41
N GLN A 325 -6.54 -36.59 4.83
CA GLN A 325 -6.97 -37.90 4.31
C GLN A 325 -6.81 -39.03 5.34
N THR A 326 -5.75 -39.00 6.14
CA THR A 326 -5.33 -40.14 6.97
C THR A 326 -5.49 -39.90 8.47
N GLY A 327 -5.61 -38.65 8.89
CA GLY A 327 -5.55 -38.25 10.29
C GLY A 327 -4.13 -38.08 10.85
N LEU A 328 -3.07 -38.36 10.08
CA LEU A 328 -1.68 -38.19 10.51
C LEU A 328 -0.99 -37.05 9.76
N PRO A 329 -0.27 -36.12 10.43
CA PRO A 329 0.16 -36.17 11.82
C PRO A 329 -0.68 -35.33 12.80
N PHE A 330 -1.87 -34.83 12.42
CA PHE A 330 -2.59 -33.82 13.21
C PHE A 330 -3.84 -34.33 13.94
N GLY A 331 -4.38 -35.49 13.57
CA GLY A 331 -5.73 -35.95 13.94
C GLY A 331 -6.70 -35.88 12.77
N HIS A 332 -7.95 -36.32 12.94
CA HIS A 332 -8.97 -36.29 11.88
C HIS A 332 -9.67 -34.92 11.81
N TYR A 333 -9.59 -34.27 10.65
CA TYR A 333 -10.21 -32.96 10.38
C TYR A 333 -10.60 -32.82 8.91
N SER A 334 -11.43 -31.82 8.61
CA SER A 334 -11.87 -31.49 7.24
C SER A 334 -11.76 -30.00 6.95
N TYR A 335 -11.29 -29.66 5.74
CA TYR A 335 -11.24 -28.30 5.19
C TYR A 335 -12.46 -27.91 4.36
N GLN A 336 -13.57 -28.65 4.43
CA GLN A 336 -14.74 -28.41 3.56
C GLN A 336 -15.28 -26.98 3.61
N GLY A 337 -15.21 -26.31 4.77
CA GLY A 337 -15.67 -24.93 4.95
C GLY A 337 -14.60 -23.86 4.67
N ALA A 338 -13.39 -24.26 4.29
CA ALA A 338 -12.31 -23.33 4.03
C ALA A 338 -12.50 -22.51 2.74
N PRO A 339 -12.12 -21.23 2.74
CA PRO A 339 -12.25 -20.39 1.56
C PRO A 339 -11.27 -20.79 0.46
N ALA A 340 -11.70 -20.62 -0.80
CA ALA A 340 -10.85 -20.74 -1.97
C ALA A 340 -9.76 -19.64 -1.99
N PRO A 341 -8.60 -19.86 -2.66
CA PRO A 341 -8.27 -21.04 -3.47
C PRO A 341 -7.75 -22.23 -2.63
N THR A 342 -8.04 -23.45 -3.10
CA THR A 342 -7.58 -24.72 -2.51
C THR A 342 -6.72 -25.51 -3.51
N LEU A 343 -5.82 -26.34 -3.00
CA LEU A 343 -4.98 -27.28 -3.76
C LEU A 343 -5.20 -28.69 -3.23
N LEU A 344 -5.92 -29.51 -4.02
CA LEU A 344 -6.38 -30.86 -3.61
C LEU A 344 -7.12 -30.84 -2.26
N GLY A 345 -7.96 -29.84 -2.04
CA GLY A 345 -8.74 -29.68 -0.80
C GLY A 345 -8.02 -28.93 0.32
N VAL A 346 -6.70 -28.73 0.24
CA VAL A 346 -5.95 -27.94 1.23
C VAL A 346 -6.00 -26.45 0.86
N PRO A 347 -6.44 -25.54 1.76
CA PRO A 347 -6.50 -24.11 1.49
C PRO A 347 -5.12 -23.52 1.26
N LEU A 348 -4.93 -22.71 0.22
CA LEU A 348 -3.62 -22.17 -0.17
C LEU A 348 -2.97 -21.31 0.93
N ILE A 349 -3.78 -20.73 1.82
CA ILE A 349 -3.32 -19.99 2.98
C ILE A 349 -2.43 -20.85 3.91
N VAL A 350 -2.72 -22.15 4.04
CA VAL A 350 -2.02 -23.05 4.98
C VAL A 350 -0.58 -23.34 4.52
N PRO A 351 -0.32 -23.80 3.28
CA PRO A 351 1.05 -23.95 2.77
C PRO A 351 1.88 -22.65 2.80
N LEU A 352 1.25 -21.50 2.52
CA LEU A 352 1.94 -20.21 2.59
C LEU A 352 2.30 -19.86 4.04
N GLY A 353 1.41 -20.15 4.99
CA GLY A 353 1.62 -20.02 6.43
C GLY A 353 2.79 -20.88 6.91
N TRP A 354 2.86 -22.15 6.51
CA TRP A 354 3.93 -23.07 6.88
C TRP A 354 5.34 -22.54 6.56
N PHE A 355 5.53 -21.97 5.37
CA PHE A 355 6.81 -21.32 5.05
C PHE A 355 7.04 -20.06 5.90
N ALA A 356 6.07 -19.14 5.89
CA ALA A 356 6.26 -17.79 6.42
C ALA A 356 6.40 -17.79 7.95
N MET A 357 5.52 -18.51 8.65
CA MET A 357 5.54 -18.65 10.11
C MET A 357 6.80 -19.38 10.57
N THR A 358 7.21 -20.45 9.87
CA THR A 358 8.45 -21.16 10.21
C THR A 358 9.67 -20.26 10.08
N LEU A 359 9.74 -19.43 9.03
CA LEU A 359 10.83 -18.46 8.88
C LEU A 359 10.82 -17.46 10.04
N VAL A 360 9.66 -16.88 10.38
CA VAL A 360 9.51 -15.94 11.50
C VAL A 360 9.96 -16.57 12.82
N ALA A 361 9.50 -17.78 13.13
CA ALA A 361 9.88 -18.53 14.33
C ALA A 361 11.38 -18.90 14.36
N THR A 362 11.95 -19.24 13.21
CA THR A 362 13.38 -19.55 13.06
C THR A 362 14.26 -18.32 13.31
N LEU A 363 13.83 -17.15 12.86
CA LEU A 363 14.53 -15.88 13.13
C LEU A 363 14.44 -15.50 14.61
N LEU A 364 13.25 -15.64 15.20
CA LEU A 364 13.01 -15.24 16.58
C LEU A 364 13.68 -16.16 17.61
N SER A 365 13.82 -17.45 17.28
CA SER A 365 14.53 -18.44 18.11
C SER A 365 16.05 -18.35 17.98
N GLY A 366 16.59 -17.50 17.09
CA GLY A 366 18.02 -17.46 16.79
C GLY A 366 18.51 -18.73 16.10
N GLY A 367 17.63 -19.47 15.42
CA GLY A 367 17.94 -20.71 14.70
C GLY A 367 17.87 -21.98 15.53
N ARG A 368 17.41 -21.89 16.79
CA ARG A 368 17.15 -23.07 17.63
C ARG A 368 15.86 -23.74 17.20
N ALA A 369 15.99 -24.78 16.37
CA ALA A 369 14.89 -25.46 15.72
C ALA A 369 13.75 -25.90 16.66
N TRP A 370 14.07 -26.53 17.79
CA TRP A 370 13.06 -27.00 18.76
C TRP A 370 12.23 -25.86 19.36
N LEU A 371 12.85 -24.70 19.55
CA LEU A 371 12.18 -23.50 20.06
C LEU A 371 11.35 -22.82 18.97
N ALA A 372 11.80 -22.86 17.72
CA ALA A 372 10.97 -22.45 16.58
C ALA A 372 9.70 -23.30 16.47
N GLY A 373 9.79 -24.62 16.67
CA GLY A 373 8.63 -25.50 16.76
C GLY A 373 7.67 -25.11 17.88
N LEU A 374 8.17 -24.78 19.08
CA LEU A 374 7.31 -24.31 20.18
C LEU A 374 6.65 -22.96 19.89
N LEU A 375 7.35 -22.05 19.21
CA LEU A 375 6.78 -20.76 18.79
C LEU A 375 5.64 -20.98 17.78
N LEU A 376 5.77 -21.96 16.88
CA LEU A 376 4.70 -22.33 15.95
C LEU A 376 3.49 -22.90 16.69
N VAL A 377 3.68 -23.81 17.64
CA VAL A 377 2.59 -24.33 18.49
C VAL A 377 1.90 -23.21 19.27
N ALA A 378 2.66 -22.28 19.85
CA ALA A 378 2.09 -21.17 20.59
C ALA A 378 1.27 -20.22 19.69
N TRP A 379 1.66 -20.08 18.43
CA TRP A 379 0.89 -19.34 17.43
C TRP A 379 -0.38 -20.11 17.04
N ASP A 380 -0.27 -21.41 16.81
CA ASP A 380 -1.37 -22.31 16.45
C ASP A 380 -2.47 -22.34 17.52
N LEU A 381 -2.09 -22.35 18.81
CA LEU A 381 -3.04 -22.28 19.93
C LEU A 381 -4.02 -21.10 19.84
N GLY A 382 -3.62 -19.98 19.23
CA GLY A 382 -4.50 -18.83 18.99
C GLY A 382 -5.25 -18.87 17.66
N LEU A 383 -4.70 -19.56 16.66
CA LEU A 383 -5.38 -19.75 15.37
C LEU A 383 -6.52 -20.75 15.49
N GLU A 384 -6.35 -21.83 16.27
CA GLU A 384 -7.32 -22.91 16.41
C GLU A 384 -8.74 -22.44 16.81
N PRO A 385 -8.92 -21.66 17.90
CA PRO A 385 -10.23 -21.14 18.29
C PRO A 385 -10.85 -20.21 17.23
N LEU A 386 -10.02 -19.41 16.57
CA LEU A 386 -10.47 -18.45 15.56
C LEU A 386 -10.94 -19.20 14.31
N MET A 387 -10.09 -20.05 13.72
CA MET A 387 -10.35 -20.72 12.45
C MET A 387 -11.47 -21.76 12.56
N THR A 388 -11.54 -22.48 13.68
CA THR A 388 -12.66 -23.41 13.95
C THR A 388 -13.98 -22.64 14.07
N SER A 389 -14.00 -21.49 14.74
CA SER A 389 -15.22 -20.66 14.85
C SER A 389 -15.69 -20.08 13.51
N GLN A 390 -14.75 -19.87 12.57
CA GLN A 390 -15.05 -19.43 11.20
C GLN A 390 -15.39 -20.61 10.27
N GLY A 391 -15.36 -21.85 10.77
CA GLY A 391 -15.65 -23.05 10.00
C GLY A 391 -14.58 -23.40 8.96
N TYR A 392 -13.36 -22.88 9.09
CA TYR A 392 -12.30 -23.12 8.10
C TYR A 392 -11.79 -24.54 8.16
N TRP A 393 -11.71 -25.11 9.36
CA TRP A 393 -11.55 -26.54 9.55
C TRP A 393 -12.47 -27.03 10.66
N THR A 394 -12.87 -28.29 10.54
CA THR A 394 -13.70 -28.97 11.53
C THR A 394 -13.01 -30.23 12.00
N TRP A 395 -12.80 -30.33 13.31
CA TRP A 395 -12.20 -31.48 13.96
C TRP A 395 -13.23 -32.58 14.24
N GLN A 396 -12.81 -33.83 14.13
CA GLN A 396 -13.67 -35.02 14.33
C GLN A 396 -13.16 -35.92 15.47
N ASP A 397 -12.38 -35.35 16.40
CA ASP A 397 -11.75 -36.10 17.47
C ASP A 397 -12.72 -36.36 18.65
N PRO A 398 -12.81 -37.58 19.19
CA PRO A 398 -13.68 -37.89 20.33
C PRO A 398 -13.18 -37.31 21.66
N HIS A 399 -11.90 -36.94 21.76
CA HIS A 399 -11.23 -36.43 22.96
C HIS A 399 -10.42 -35.16 22.65
N PRO A 400 -11.09 -34.06 22.23
CA PRO A 400 -10.41 -32.84 21.83
C PRO A 400 -9.67 -32.20 23.02
N LEU A 401 -8.48 -31.67 22.76
CA LEU A 401 -7.67 -30.96 23.75
C LEU A 401 -8.02 -29.47 23.80
N TRP A 402 -8.08 -28.81 22.64
CA TRP A 402 -8.26 -27.37 22.54
C TRP A 402 -9.00 -26.98 21.28
N SER A 403 -10.14 -26.29 21.42
CA SER A 403 -10.97 -25.83 20.29
C SER A 403 -11.32 -26.92 19.26
N GLY A 404 -11.50 -28.16 19.72
CA GLY A 404 -11.75 -29.32 18.85
C GLY A 404 -10.49 -30.08 18.43
N ALA A 405 -9.32 -29.44 18.44
CA ALA A 405 -8.07 -30.06 18.03
C ALA A 405 -7.56 -31.08 19.08
N PRO A 406 -7.10 -32.27 18.67
CA PRO A 406 -6.47 -33.22 19.58
C PRO A 406 -5.04 -32.82 19.94
N LEU A 407 -4.47 -33.46 20.97
CA LEU A 407 -3.05 -33.27 21.34
C LEU A 407 -2.10 -33.53 20.16
N LEU A 408 -2.47 -34.48 19.30
CA LEU A 408 -1.71 -34.87 18.13
C LEU A 408 -1.46 -33.69 17.17
N ASN A 409 -2.40 -32.75 17.03
CA ASN A 409 -2.23 -31.53 16.24
C ASN A 409 -1.00 -30.74 16.70
N PHE A 410 -0.93 -30.44 17.99
CA PHE A 410 0.15 -29.64 18.57
C PHE A 410 1.51 -30.36 18.51
N VAL A 411 1.51 -31.68 18.66
CA VAL A 411 2.73 -32.50 18.47
C VAL A 411 3.18 -32.47 17.01
N GLY A 412 2.25 -32.57 16.05
CA GLY A 412 2.51 -32.45 14.62
C GLY A 412 3.10 -31.09 14.25
N TRP A 413 2.49 -30.00 14.74
CA TRP A 413 2.99 -28.63 14.57
C TRP A 413 4.41 -28.45 15.11
N TRP A 414 4.67 -28.96 16.32
CA TRP A 414 6.01 -28.89 16.91
C TRP A 414 7.04 -29.69 16.10
N GLY A 415 6.72 -30.92 15.72
CA GLY A 415 7.63 -31.82 15.02
C GLY A 415 7.99 -31.31 13.62
N ILE A 416 6.98 -31.00 12.82
CA ILE A 416 7.16 -30.48 11.45
C ILE A 416 7.84 -29.10 11.50
N GLY A 417 7.39 -28.22 12.38
CA GLY A 417 7.98 -26.89 12.56
C GLY A 417 9.45 -26.93 12.96
N THR A 418 9.82 -27.84 13.87
CA THR A 418 11.20 -28.10 14.27
C THR A 418 12.03 -28.61 13.10
N ALA A 419 11.52 -29.59 12.35
CA ALA A 419 12.23 -30.17 11.20
C ALA A 419 12.47 -29.12 10.09
N LEU A 420 11.46 -28.32 9.76
CA LEU A 420 11.57 -27.24 8.78
C LEU A 420 12.54 -26.15 9.24
N SER A 421 12.46 -25.73 10.51
CA SER A 421 13.39 -24.73 11.06
C SER A 421 14.83 -25.21 11.00
N TRP A 422 15.08 -26.47 11.38
CA TRP A 422 16.40 -27.09 11.27
C TRP A 422 16.90 -27.10 9.82
N ALA A 423 16.06 -27.49 8.87
CA ALA A 423 16.40 -27.50 7.46
C ALA A 423 16.68 -26.09 6.92
N PHE A 424 15.92 -25.08 7.34
CA PHE A 424 16.13 -23.68 6.94
C PHE A 424 17.50 -23.17 7.40
N VAL A 425 17.88 -23.44 8.65
CA VAL A 425 19.20 -23.04 9.18
C VAL A 425 20.34 -23.76 8.44
N ARG A 426 20.16 -25.03 8.09
CA ARG A 426 21.15 -25.83 7.35
C ARG A 426 21.32 -25.37 5.90
N LEU A 427 20.23 -25.11 5.20
CA LEU A 427 20.24 -24.70 3.78
C LEU A 427 20.62 -23.21 3.61
N ALA A 428 20.37 -22.40 4.64
CA ALA A 428 20.58 -20.96 4.60
C ALA A 428 21.26 -20.45 5.90
N PRO A 429 22.54 -20.79 6.15
CA PRO A 429 23.24 -20.39 7.38
C PRO A 429 23.35 -18.86 7.56
N GLY A 430 23.30 -18.08 6.45
CA GLY A 430 23.29 -16.61 6.48
C GLY A 430 21.94 -15.96 6.79
N LEU A 431 20.91 -16.77 7.08
CA LEU A 431 19.54 -16.27 7.31
C LEU A 431 19.45 -15.44 8.59
N GLN A 432 20.20 -15.81 9.64
CA GLN A 432 20.12 -15.14 10.95
C GLN A 432 20.58 -13.67 10.87
N PRO A 433 19.83 -12.74 11.47
CA PRO A 433 20.18 -11.32 11.51
C PRO A 433 21.33 -11.04 12.49
N ALA A 434 21.95 -9.87 12.37
CA ALA A 434 22.76 -9.33 13.46
C ALA A 434 21.86 -8.98 14.65
N ALA A 435 22.39 -9.04 15.88
CA ALA A 435 21.62 -8.96 17.12
C ALA A 435 20.68 -7.73 17.26
N SER A 436 20.99 -6.62 16.59
CA SER A 436 20.20 -5.37 16.64
C SER A 436 19.44 -5.04 15.35
N ALA A 437 19.49 -5.90 14.33
CA ALA A 437 18.88 -5.62 13.03
C ALA A 437 17.37 -5.92 13.03
N LEU A 438 16.58 -5.08 12.37
CA LEU A 438 15.17 -5.39 12.10
C LEU A 438 15.05 -6.64 11.22
N HIS A 439 14.08 -7.50 11.52
CA HIS A 439 13.82 -8.73 10.79
C HIS A 439 12.37 -9.22 10.94
N PRO A 440 11.86 -10.06 10.01
CA PRO A 440 10.49 -10.59 10.07
C PRO A 440 10.11 -11.30 11.36
N GLY A 441 11.06 -11.89 12.09
CA GLY A 441 10.82 -12.45 13.45
C GLY A 441 10.08 -11.50 14.41
N GLN A 442 10.24 -10.18 14.26
CA GLN A 442 9.54 -9.19 15.10
C GLN A 442 8.03 -9.13 14.83
N VAL A 443 7.55 -9.66 13.70
CA VAL A 443 6.11 -9.81 13.43
C VAL A 443 5.44 -10.63 14.53
N TYR A 444 6.11 -11.66 15.05
CA TYR A 444 5.60 -12.46 16.17
C TYR A 444 5.31 -11.61 17.42
N LEU A 445 6.11 -10.57 17.67
CA LEU A 445 5.89 -9.65 18.79
C LEU A 445 4.63 -8.81 18.61
N VAL A 446 4.28 -8.49 17.36
CA VAL A 446 3.03 -7.80 17.04
C VAL A 446 1.85 -8.76 17.13
N GLU A 447 2.02 -10.01 16.69
CA GLU A 447 1.00 -11.06 16.81
C GLU A 447 0.66 -11.42 18.25
N LEU A 448 1.63 -11.29 19.16
CA LEU A 448 1.40 -11.39 20.61
C LEU A 448 0.28 -10.44 21.10
N LEU A 449 0.03 -9.33 20.38
CA LEU A 449 -1.07 -8.40 20.67
C LEU A 449 -2.26 -8.61 19.73
N PHE A 450 -2.01 -8.73 18.42
CA PHE A 450 -3.06 -8.78 17.40
C PHE A 450 -3.90 -10.05 17.48
N LEU A 451 -3.29 -11.21 17.73
CA LEU A 451 -4.02 -12.48 17.75
C LEU A 451 -4.90 -12.61 19.02
N PRO A 452 -4.37 -12.41 20.25
CA PRO A 452 -5.23 -12.33 21.45
C PRO A 452 -6.26 -11.20 21.37
N GLY A 453 -5.89 -10.02 20.87
CA GLY A 453 -6.80 -8.90 20.69
C GLY A 453 -7.94 -9.23 19.72
N GLY A 454 -7.62 -9.91 18.61
CA GLY A 454 -8.61 -10.43 17.67
C GLY A 454 -9.57 -11.40 18.35
N LEU A 455 -9.04 -12.41 19.06
CA LEU A 455 -9.86 -13.37 19.82
C LEU A 455 -10.80 -12.69 20.83
N LEU A 456 -10.35 -11.64 21.52
CA LEU A 456 -11.20 -10.83 22.41
C LEU A 456 -12.34 -10.16 21.63
N LEU A 457 -12.04 -9.54 20.48
CA LEU A 457 -13.05 -8.88 19.64
C LEU A 457 -14.06 -9.88 19.04
N PHE A 458 -13.66 -11.12 18.80
CA PHE A 458 -14.53 -12.22 18.40
C PHE A 458 -15.25 -12.90 19.57
N GLY A 459 -15.18 -12.35 20.78
CA GLY A 459 -15.92 -12.86 21.94
C GLY A 459 -15.32 -14.12 22.58
N GLN A 460 -14.01 -14.37 22.39
CA GLN A 460 -13.31 -15.55 22.90
C GLN A 460 -12.24 -15.19 23.97
N PRO A 461 -12.62 -14.67 25.15
CA PRO A 461 -11.67 -14.14 26.13
C PRO A 461 -10.75 -15.19 26.76
N VAL A 462 -11.24 -16.42 26.97
CA VAL A 462 -10.40 -17.52 27.50
C VAL A 462 -9.32 -17.88 26.48
N ALA A 463 -9.71 -18.03 25.21
CA ALA A 463 -8.77 -18.31 24.12
C ALA A 463 -7.72 -17.21 23.98
N ALA A 464 -8.13 -15.94 24.09
CA ALA A 464 -7.21 -14.81 24.06
C ALA A 464 -6.19 -14.86 25.21
N GLY A 465 -6.65 -15.13 26.45
CA GLY A 465 -5.77 -15.22 27.62
C GLY A 465 -4.76 -16.36 27.51
N VAL A 466 -5.21 -17.56 27.11
CA VAL A 466 -4.34 -18.72 26.90
C VAL A 466 -3.31 -18.44 25.80
N THR A 467 -3.74 -17.86 24.68
CA THR A 467 -2.85 -17.51 23.56
C THR A 467 -1.78 -16.52 24.00
N LEU A 468 -2.17 -15.44 24.68
CA LEU A 468 -1.24 -14.42 25.15
C LEU A 468 -0.18 -15.02 26.10
N VAL A 469 -0.61 -15.82 27.08
CA VAL A 469 0.28 -16.45 28.06
C VAL A 469 1.22 -17.45 27.39
N ALA A 470 0.70 -18.32 26.52
CA ALA A 470 1.51 -19.32 25.82
C ALA A 470 2.57 -18.67 24.92
N MET A 471 2.16 -17.70 24.08
CA MET A 471 3.08 -16.99 23.21
C MET A 471 4.13 -16.19 24.00
N ALA A 472 3.74 -15.53 25.11
CA ALA A 472 4.66 -14.79 25.96
C ALA A 472 5.66 -15.71 26.68
N LEU A 473 5.20 -16.87 27.17
CA LEU A 473 6.04 -17.84 27.86
C LEU A 473 7.12 -18.40 26.93
N VAL A 474 6.74 -18.86 25.74
CA VAL A 474 7.71 -19.39 24.76
C VAL A 474 8.66 -18.29 24.30
N LEU A 475 8.15 -17.07 24.07
CA LEU A 475 8.98 -15.91 23.72
C LEU A 475 10.01 -15.58 24.82
N SER A 476 9.67 -15.73 26.09
CA SER A 476 10.64 -15.49 27.18
C SER A 476 11.86 -16.44 27.12
N GLN A 477 11.66 -17.66 26.59
CA GLN A 477 12.73 -18.64 26.39
C GLN A 477 13.64 -18.30 25.20
N THR A 478 13.18 -17.44 24.28
CA THR A 478 14.03 -16.99 23.17
C THR A 478 15.10 -16.01 23.66
N ARG A 479 14.77 -15.16 24.65
CA ARG A 479 15.67 -14.14 25.22
C ARG A 479 16.64 -14.67 26.28
N ARG A 480 16.28 -15.72 27.03
CA ARG A 480 17.09 -16.27 28.13
C ARG A 480 18.30 -17.12 27.70
N ALA A 481 18.40 -17.42 26.41
CA ALA A 481 19.39 -18.36 25.87
C ALA A 481 20.41 -17.69 24.94
N VAL A 482 20.49 -16.36 25.02
CA VAL A 482 21.59 -15.51 24.54
C VAL A 482 22.36 -15.08 25.77
#